data_AF-A0A5N8W647-F1
#
_entry.id   AF-A0A5N8W647-F1
#
_cell.length_a   1.000
_cell.length_b   1.000
_cell.length_c   1.000
_cell.angle_alpha   90.00
_cell.angle_beta   90.00
_cell.angle_gamma   90.00
#
_symmetry.space_group_name_H-M   'P 1'
#
loop_
_entity.id
_entity.type
_entity.pdbx_description
1 polymer ?
#
loop_
_entity_poly.entity_id
_entity_poly.type
_entity_poly.pdbx_seq_one_letter_code
_entity_poly.pdbx_strand_id
1 'polypeptide(L)'
;MADVDDGKRYVFLDPDGTGADTGWVFVIVAAPTGVVYQVQGGGVGCVQYAQEGYLLPMFGQGLDEELKEIFEGELEGQGARRTDWPEGLLDRLRAAVGLHVYGSANRDDTWPTALVLDETRLAEIDEAWVPVVTPDGPGVLVWENSD
;
A
#
# COMPACT_ATOMS: atom_id res chain seq x y z
N MET A 1 -25.98 12.94 -4.01
CA MET A 1 -25.95 11.66 -3.28
C MET A 1 -25.97 12.01 -1.81
N ALA A 2 -26.98 11.55 -1.07
CA ALA A 2 -27.03 11.78 0.37
C ALA A 2 -25.85 11.05 1.00
N ASP A 3 -25.05 11.79 1.76
CA ASP A 3 -23.97 11.27 2.58
C ASP A 3 -24.64 10.37 3.63
N VAL A 4 -24.53 9.06 3.43
CA VAL A 4 -24.94 8.09 4.45
C VAL A 4 -23.85 8.18 5.49
N ASP A 5 -24.10 8.91 6.56
CA ASP A 5 -23.23 8.95 7.73
C ASP A 5 -23.18 7.54 8.33
N ASP A 6 -22.22 6.75 7.87
CA ASP A 6 -21.95 5.39 8.36
C ASP A 6 -21.16 5.43 9.68
N GLY A 7 -20.97 6.62 10.25
CA GLY A 7 -20.19 6.86 11.46
C GLY A 7 -18.69 6.72 11.28
N LYS A 8 -18.18 6.50 10.05
CA LYS A 8 -16.76 6.37 9.78
C LYS A 8 -16.09 7.72 9.60
N ARG A 9 -14.80 7.75 9.92
CA ARG A 9 -13.90 8.89 9.72
C ARG A 9 -13.00 8.59 8.54
N TYR A 10 -12.94 9.52 7.61
CA TYR A 10 -12.11 9.40 6.41
C TYR A 10 -10.82 10.19 6.58
N VAL A 11 -9.70 9.57 6.25
CA VAL A 11 -8.37 10.17 6.22
C VAL A 11 -7.84 10.03 4.80
N PHE A 12 -7.67 11.16 4.11
CA PHE A 12 -7.06 11.19 2.79
C PHE A 12 -5.55 11.28 2.96
N LEU A 13 -4.83 10.30 2.40
CA LEU A 13 -3.38 10.28 2.37
C LEU A 13 -2.92 11.14 1.20
N ASP A 14 -2.09 12.13 1.51
CA ASP A 14 -1.48 13.06 0.55
C ASP A 14 -2.46 13.65 -0.50
N PRO A 15 -3.60 14.25 -0.08
CA PRO A 15 -4.67 14.66 -0.99
C PRO A 15 -4.29 15.79 -1.95
N ASP A 16 -3.23 16.54 -1.63
CA ASP A 16 -2.72 17.66 -2.43
C ASP A 16 -1.35 17.37 -3.04
N GLY A 17 -0.83 16.14 -2.90
CA GLY A 17 0.48 15.71 -3.41
C GLY A 17 1.65 16.46 -2.76
N THR A 18 1.46 17.14 -1.64
CA THR A 18 2.56 17.88 -0.97
C THR A 18 3.59 16.95 -0.33
N GLY A 19 3.22 15.69 -0.11
CA GLY A 19 4.12 14.61 0.25
C GLY A 19 4.92 14.05 -0.93
N ALA A 20 4.72 14.54 -2.15
CA ALA A 20 5.51 14.13 -3.30
C ALA A 20 7.02 14.33 -3.09
N ASP A 21 7.82 13.45 -3.66
CA ASP A 21 9.28 13.31 -3.52
C ASP A 21 9.78 13.11 -2.09
N THR A 22 8.90 12.81 -1.12
CA THR A 22 9.33 12.50 0.26
C THR A 22 9.59 11.02 0.48
N GLY A 23 9.16 10.16 -0.45
CA GLY A 23 9.35 8.71 -0.38
C GLY A 23 8.57 8.08 0.77
N TRP A 24 7.38 8.62 1.06
CA TRP A 24 6.55 8.10 2.13
C TRP A 24 5.99 6.74 1.76
N VAL A 25 6.03 5.81 2.71
CA VAL A 25 5.48 4.46 2.57
C VAL A 25 4.75 4.10 3.84
N PHE A 26 3.51 3.64 3.71
CA PHE A 26 2.66 3.22 4.82
C PHE A 26 2.04 1.85 4.55
N VAL A 27 1.64 1.17 5.62
CA VAL A 27 0.75 0.01 5.55
C VAL A 27 -0.56 0.34 6.24
N ILE A 28 -1.68 0.14 5.56
CA ILE A 28 -3.00 0.19 6.18
C ILE A 28 -3.38 -1.25 6.55
N VAL A 29 -3.37 -1.57 7.84
CA VAL A 29 -3.75 -2.90 8.33
C VAL A 29 -5.26 -2.96 8.50
N ALA A 30 -5.90 -3.96 7.91
CA ALA A 30 -7.35 -4.12 7.92
C ALA A 30 -7.88 -4.38 9.33
N ALA A 31 -8.70 -3.47 9.85
CA ALA A 31 -9.34 -3.60 11.16
C ALA A 31 -10.62 -2.75 11.23
N PRO A 32 -11.64 -3.17 12.00
CA PRO A 32 -12.90 -2.43 12.13
C PRO A 32 -12.75 -1.25 13.11
N THR A 33 -11.94 -0.26 12.75
CA THR A 33 -11.60 0.91 13.59
C THR A 33 -12.60 2.05 13.46
N GLY A 34 -13.47 2.02 12.45
CA GLY A 34 -14.26 3.18 12.03
C GLY A 34 -13.44 4.27 11.34
N VAL A 35 -12.16 4.01 11.01
CA VAL A 35 -11.28 4.94 10.28
C VAL A 35 -10.93 4.34 8.92
N VAL A 36 -11.28 5.06 7.85
CA VAL A 36 -11.02 4.67 6.46
C VAL A 36 -9.94 5.57 5.90
N TYR A 37 -8.84 4.97 5.48
CA TYR A 37 -7.76 5.65 4.78
C TYR A 37 -8.03 5.58 3.28
N GLN A 38 -7.91 6.72 2.60
CA GLN A 38 -8.03 6.83 1.15
C GLN A 38 -6.72 7.29 0.54
N VAL A 39 -6.38 6.74 -0.62
CA VAL A 39 -5.17 7.08 -1.37
C VAL A 39 -5.49 7.06 -2.87
N GLN A 40 -4.88 7.98 -3.61
CA GLN A 40 -4.88 7.93 -5.07
C GLN A 40 -3.77 7.00 -5.54
N GLY A 41 -4.06 6.15 -6.52
CA GLY A 41 -3.09 5.23 -7.12
C GLY A 41 -3.50 4.81 -8.53
N GLY A 42 -2.92 3.72 -9.02
CA GLY A 42 -3.22 3.19 -10.35
C GLY A 42 -2.69 4.04 -11.51
N GLY A 43 -1.59 4.76 -11.27
CA GLY A 43 -0.84 5.52 -12.26
C GLY A 43 -1.70 6.53 -13.01
N VAL A 44 -1.65 6.49 -14.34
CA VAL A 44 -2.43 7.39 -15.21
C VAL A 44 -3.96 7.26 -15.05
N GLY A 45 -4.43 6.22 -14.34
CA GLY A 45 -5.84 6.03 -14.03
C GLY A 45 -6.37 6.88 -12.88
N CYS A 46 -5.49 7.44 -12.02
CA CYS A 46 -5.84 8.23 -10.83
C CYS A 46 -6.98 7.59 -10.01
N VAL A 47 -6.86 6.30 -9.75
CA VAL A 47 -7.88 5.48 -9.09
C VAL A 47 -7.88 5.76 -7.59
N GLN A 48 -9.07 5.98 -7.03
CA GLN A 48 -9.24 6.13 -5.59
C GLN A 48 -9.39 4.78 -4.91
N TYR A 49 -8.49 4.51 -3.97
CA TYR A 49 -8.51 3.32 -3.13
C TYR A 49 -8.88 3.66 -1.69
N ALA A 50 -9.47 2.70 -0.98
CA ALA A 50 -9.89 2.89 0.40
C ALA A 50 -9.79 1.60 1.22
N GLN A 51 -9.25 1.69 2.44
CA GLN A 51 -9.18 0.59 3.39
C GLN A 51 -9.54 1.09 4.79
N GLU A 52 -10.46 0.39 5.46
CA GLU A 52 -10.69 0.60 6.89
C GLU A 52 -9.61 -0.10 7.71
N GLY A 53 -9.05 0.59 8.70
CA GLY A 53 -7.93 0.05 9.45
C GLY A 53 -7.20 1.03 10.35
N TYR A 54 -5.94 0.71 10.61
CA TYR A 54 -4.96 1.62 11.21
C TYR A 54 -3.70 1.68 10.35
N LEU A 55 -3.01 2.81 10.43
CA LEU A 55 -1.82 3.08 9.63
C LEU A 55 -0.55 2.70 10.40
N LEU A 56 0.35 1.98 9.75
CA LEU A 56 1.70 1.71 10.22
C LEU A 56 2.70 2.48 9.34
N PRO A 57 3.46 3.43 9.92
CA PRO A 57 4.47 4.14 9.16
C PRO A 57 5.72 3.28 8.93
N MET A 58 6.21 3.28 7.70
CA MET A 58 7.47 2.63 7.34
C MET A 58 8.58 3.68 7.35
N PHE A 59 9.71 3.35 7.98
CA PHE A 59 10.85 4.25 8.09
C PHE A 59 12.08 3.64 7.43
N GLY A 60 12.66 4.38 6.49
CA GLY A 60 13.83 3.96 5.71
C GLY A 60 14.11 4.97 4.61
N GLN A 61 15.21 4.77 3.89
CA GLN A 61 15.54 5.53 2.68
C GLN A 61 15.20 4.69 1.46
N GLY A 62 14.63 5.31 0.42
CA GLY A 62 14.34 4.66 -0.86
C GLY A 62 13.39 3.47 -0.74
N LEU A 63 12.44 3.52 0.21
CA LEU A 63 11.49 2.42 0.45
C LEU A 63 10.57 2.16 -0.74
N ASP A 64 10.35 3.19 -1.56
CA ASP A 64 9.50 3.22 -2.74
C ASP A 64 10.29 3.05 -4.06
N GLU A 65 11.63 3.10 -4.06
CA GLU A 65 12.43 3.12 -5.30
C GLU A 65 12.18 1.89 -6.19
N GLU A 66 12.24 0.69 -5.63
CA GLU A 66 11.97 -0.55 -6.40
C GLU A 66 10.49 -0.67 -6.80
N LEU A 67 9.57 -0.15 -5.97
CA LEU A 67 8.15 -0.12 -6.31
C LEU A 67 7.92 0.81 -7.51
N LYS A 68 8.48 2.02 -7.49
CA LYS A 68 8.43 2.97 -8.59
C LYS A 68 9.04 2.38 -9.87
N GLU A 69 10.19 1.72 -9.79
CA GLU A 69 10.79 1.06 -10.97
C GLU A 69 9.85 -0.01 -11.58
N ILE A 70 9.18 -0.82 -10.75
CA ILE A 70 8.22 -1.82 -11.21
C ILE A 70 7.00 -1.15 -11.88
N PHE A 71 6.38 -0.18 -11.21
CA PHE A 71 5.09 0.38 -11.65
C PHE A 71 5.22 1.50 -12.69
N GLU A 72 6.16 2.43 -12.51
CA GLU A 72 6.42 3.53 -13.45
C GLU A 72 7.33 3.10 -14.60
N GLY A 73 8.38 2.34 -14.28
CA GLY A 73 9.38 1.90 -15.25
C GLY A 73 8.87 0.78 -16.14
N GLU A 74 8.64 -0.40 -15.57
CA GLU A 74 8.29 -1.61 -16.34
C GLU A 74 6.82 -1.69 -16.76
N LEU A 75 5.91 -1.22 -15.91
CA LEU A 75 4.48 -1.17 -16.23
C LEU A 75 4.05 0.17 -16.85
N GLU A 76 5.01 1.06 -17.12
CA GLU A 76 4.83 2.34 -17.82
C GLU A 76 3.71 3.22 -17.22
N GLY A 77 3.50 3.14 -15.89
CA GLY A 77 2.48 3.92 -15.18
C GLY A 77 1.03 3.54 -15.55
N GLN A 78 0.81 2.39 -16.21
CA GLN A 78 -0.55 1.93 -16.55
C GLN A 78 -1.26 1.26 -15.37
N GLY A 79 -0.60 1.18 -14.21
CA GLY A 79 -1.01 0.32 -13.12
C GLY A 79 -0.78 -1.16 -13.42
N ALA A 80 -1.31 -2.03 -12.56
CA ALA A 80 -1.18 -3.48 -12.70
C ALA A 80 -2.52 -4.24 -12.66
N ARG A 81 -3.65 -3.52 -12.67
CA ARG A 81 -4.97 -4.13 -12.65
C ARG A 81 -5.15 -5.06 -13.87
N ARG A 82 -5.40 -6.33 -13.57
CA ARG A 82 -5.65 -7.41 -14.56
C ARG A 82 -4.42 -7.77 -15.40
N THR A 83 -3.23 -7.43 -14.94
CA THR A 83 -1.98 -7.92 -15.52
C THR A 83 -1.76 -9.38 -15.12
N ASP A 84 -1.44 -10.22 -16.10
CA ASP A 84 -0.87 -11.53 -15.83
C ASP A 84 0.58 -11.32 -15.39
N TRP A 85 0.84 -11.30 -14.08
CA TRP A 85 2.15 -11.04 -13.50
C TRP A 85 3.19 -12.06 -13.99
N PRO A 86 4.20 -11.65 -14.79
CA PRO A 86 5.30 -12.53 -15.14
C PRO A 86 6.03 -12.97 -13.87
N GLU A 87 6.45 -14.23 -13.80
CA GLU A 87 7.06 -14.82 -12.59
C GLU A 87 8.25 -13.98 -12.06
N GLY A 88 9.13 -13.52 -12.95
CA GLY A 88 10.27 -12.68 -12.56
C GLY A 88 9.87 -11.29 -12.04
N LEU A 89 8.78 -10.71 -12.54
CA LEU A 89 8.26 -9.44 -12.04
C LEU A 89 7.58 -9.64 -10.68
N LEU A 90 6.86 -10.74 -10.51
CA LEU A 90 6.24 -11.11 -9.24
C LEU A 90 7.29 -11.38 -8.14
N ASP A 91 8.39 -12.04 -8.47
CA ASP A 91 9.53 -12.23 -7.55
C ASP A 91 10.15 -10.92 -7.10
N ARG A 92 10.30 -9.95 -8.02
CA ARG A 92 10.78 -8.62 -7.68
C ARG A 92 9.79 -7.88 -6.79
N LEU A 93 8.50 -7.95 -7.08
CA LEU A 93 7.47 -7.37 -6.23
C LEU A 93 7.49 -7.98 -4.82
N ARG A 94 7.63 -9.31 -4.69
CA ARG A 94 7.79 -9.98 -3.39
C ARG A 94 8.97 -9.43 -2.60
N ALA A 95 10.10 -9.19 -3.26
CA ALA A 95 11.28 -8.62 -2.63
C ALA A 95 11.05 -7.16 -2.22
N ALA A 96 10.46 -6.35 -3.10
CA ALA A 96 10.16 -4.93 -2.87
C ALA A 96 9.22 -4.72 -1.68
N VAL A 97 8.18 -5.54 -1.55
CA VAL A 97 7.25 -5.45 -0.42
C VAL A 97 7.81 -6.00 0.88
N GLY A 98 8.97 -6.68 0.88
CA GLY A 98 9.61 -7.33 2.04
C GLY A 98 10.13 -6.37 3.13
N LEU A 99 9.46 -5.23 3.31
CA LEU A 99 9.77 -4.21 4.28
C LEU A 99 9.45 -4.69 5.70
N HIS A 100 10.21 -4.19 6.66
CA HIS A 100 10.18 -4.64 8.05
C HIS A 100 9.29 -3.72 8.91
N VAL A 101 8.24 -4.29 9.50
CA VAL A 101 7.30 -3.56 10.36
C VAL A 101 7.70 -3.70 11.82
N TYR A 102 7.67 -2.58 12.54
CA TYR A 102 7.82 -2.53 14.00
C TYR A 102 6.49 -2.19 14.65
N GLY A 103 6.18 -2.82 15.79
CA GLY A 103 5.02 -2.44 16.60
C GLY A 103 3.67 -2.91 16.06
N SER A 104 3.63 -3.96 15.22
CA SER A 104 2.42 -4.78 15.10
C SER A 104 1.98 -5.23 16.50
N ALA A 105 0.68 -5.36 16.72
CA ALA A 105 -0.02 -5.36 18.01
C ALA A 105 0.46 -6.36 19.09
N ASN A 106 1.47 -7.16 18.80
CA ASN A 106 2.19 -7.96 19.77
C ASN A 106 3.25 -7.12 20.50
N ARG A 107 2.94 -6.74 21.75
CA ARG A 107 3.87 -6.02 22.64
C ARG A 107 5.17 -6.79 22.93
N ASP A 108 5.18 -8.08 22.62
CA ASP A 108 6.27 -9.01 22.87
C ASP A 108 7.15 -9.25 21.62
N ASP A 109 6.84 -8.64 20.47
CA ASP A 109 7.67 -8.75 19.27
C ASP A 109 8.95 -7.92 19.46
N THR A 110 10.03 -8.60 19.80
CA THR A 110 11.36 -7.98 20.00
C THR A 110 12.09 -7.72 18.69
N TRP A 111 11.56 -8.19 17.56
CA TRP A 111 12.20 -8.11 16.23
C TRP A 111 11.16 -7.73 15.18
N PRO A 112 11.53 -6.91 14.20
CA PRO A 112 10.61 -6.55 13.14
C PRO A 112 10.27 -7.77 12.28
N THR A 113 9.01 -7.85 11.86
CA THR A 113 8.57 -8.89 10.91
C THR A 113 8.48 -8.30 9.52
N ALA A 114 9.01 -9.00 8.53
CA ALA A 114 8.87 -8.63 7.13
C ALA A 114 7.42 -8.80 6.69
N LEU A 115 6.92 -7.82 5.94
CA LEU A 115 5.69 -7.96 5.18
C LEU A 115 5.85 -9.07 4.13
N VAL A 116 4.73 -9.69 3.79
CA VAL A 116 4.65 -10.69 2.72
C VAL A 116 3.62 -10.23 1.71
N LEU A 117 3.90 -10.39 0.42
CA LEU A 117 2.92 -10.14 -0.63
C LEU A 117 1.68 -11.04 -0.42
N ASP A 118 0.48 -10.46 -0.43
CA ASP A 118 -0.75 -11.27 -0.37
C ASP A 118 -1.13 -11.75 -1.77
N GLU A 119 -0.59 -12.91 -2.14
CA GLU A 119 -0.83 -13.54 -3.44
C GLU A 119 -2.26 -14.07 -3.62
N THR A 120 -3.08 -14.10 -2.56
CA THR A 120 -4.51 -14.41 -2.73
C THR A 120 -5.29 -13.24 -3.33
N ARG A 121 -4.68 -12.05 -3.33
CA ARG A 121 -5.25 -10.77 -3.80
C ARG A 121 -4.46 -10.16 -4.98
N LEU A 122 -3.74 -10.98 -5.77
CA LEU A 122 -2.97 -10.47 -6.93
C LEU A 122 -3.79 -9.61 -7.89
N ALA A 123 -5.08 -9.93 -8.07
CA ALA A 123 -5.99 -9.18 -8.93
C ALA A 123 -6.29 -7.76 -8.44
N GLU A 124 -5.99 -7.45 -7.18
CA GLU A 124 -6.14 -6.12 -6.58
C GLU A 124 -4.87 -5.28 -6.69
N ILE A 125 -3.71 -5.89 -6.99
CA ILE A 125 -2.45 -5.14 -7.07
C ILE A 125 -2.58 -4.04 -8.12
N ASP A 126 -2.18 -2.85 -7.70
CA ASP A 126 -2.04 -1.70 -8.56
C ASP A 126 -0.92 -0.78 -8.05
N GLU A 127 -0.58 0.23 -8.84
CA GLU A 127 0.34 1.27 -8.38
C GLU A 127 -0.23 1.99 -7.14
N ALA A 128 0.63 2.27 -6.18
CA ALA A 128 0.31 2.80 -4.84
C ALA A 128 -0.69 1.96 -4.04
N TRP A 129 -0.93 0.69 -4.43
CA TRP A 129 -1.87 -0.21 -3.78
C TRP A 129 -1.47 -1.68 -3.93
N VAL A 130 -0.66 -2.18 -3.00
CA VAL A 130 -0.19 -3.57 -3.02
C VAL A 130 -0.70 -4.34 -1.79
N PRO A 131 -1.56 -5.36 -1.94
CA PRO A 131 -1.97 -6.23 -0.85
C PRO A 131 -0.78 -6.92 -0.16
N VAL A 132 -0.73 -6.84 1.16
CA VAL A 132 0.30 -7.49 1.99
C VAL A 132 -0.31 -8.22 3.18
N VAL A 133 0.41 -9.19 3.72
CA VAL A 133 0.13 -9.84 5.00
C VAL A 133 1.06 -9.26 6.05
N THR A 134 0.47 -8.76 7.13
CA THR A 134 1.17 -8.26 8.31
C THR A 134 1.02 -9.25 9.48
N PRO A 135 1.78 -9.11 10.58
CA PRO A 135 1.58 -9.94 11.77
C PRO A 135 0.18 -9.84 12.37
N ASP A 136 -0.50 -8.70 12.19
CA ASP A 136 -1.84 -8.46 12.71
C ASP A 136 -2.95 -8.87 11.73
N GLY A 137 -2.60 -9.30 10.51
CA GLY A 137 -3.52 -9.74 9.48
C GLY A 137 -3.33 -9.03 8.13
N PRO A 138 -4.33 -9.11 7.25
CA PRO A 138 -4.27 -8.50 5.91
C PRO A 138 -4.08 -6.99 5.98
N GLY A 139 -3.32 -6.44 5.04
CA GLY A 139 -3.15 -5.01 4.86
C GLY A 139 -2.95 -4.65 3.41
N VAL A 140 -2.68 -3.37 3.18
CA VAL A 140 -2.28 -2.82 1.88
C VAL A 140 -1.09 -1.89 2.10
N LEU A 141 -0.03 -2.13 1.35
CA LEU A 141 1.13 -1.24 1.23
C LEU A 141 0.75 -0.12 0.26
N VAL A 142 0.93 1.10 0.71
CA VAL A 142 0.63 2.33 -0.03
C VAL A 142 1.83 3.25 0.04
N TRP A 143 2.07 3.98 -1.04
CA TRP A 143 3.16 4.94 -1.15
C TRP A 143 2.72 6.10 -2.03
N GLU A 144 3.61 7.06 -2.15
CA GLU A 144 3.47 8.21 -3.04
C GLU A 144 3.18 7.77 -4.48
N ASN A 145 2.00 8.13 -5.01
CA ASN A 145 1.67 7.90 -6.42
C ASN A 145 2.49 8.81 -7.33
N SER A 146 2.79 8.35 -8.55
CA SER A 146 3.75 8.99 -9.45
C SER A 146 3.23 10.14 -10.33
N ASP A 147 1.98 10.60 -10.14
CA ASP A 147 1.30 11.56 -11.05
C ASP A 147 1.53 13.05 -10.74
#